data_AF-A0A9C7PLE8-F1
#
_entry.id   AF-A0A9C7PLE8-F1
#
_cell.length_a   1.000
_cell.length_b   1.000
_cell.length_c   1.000
_cell.angle_alpha   90.00
_cell.angle_beta   90.00
_cell.angle_gamma   90.00
#
_symmetry.space_group_name_H-M   'P 1'
#
loop_
_entity.id
_entity.type
_entity.pdbx_description
1 polymer ?
#
loop_
_entity_poly.entity_id
_entity_poly.type
_entity_poly.pdbx_seq_one_letter_code
_entity_poly.pdbx_strand_id
1 'polypeptide(L)'
;MGFSVKKTMTLGQRLYEAGYITYMRTDSTNLSDEAVSACRTLIKKDFSAEYLPAEPIRYGSREGAQKAHEAIRPSTSRCAVACFSGMEPDAERLYDLIWRQFVACQMTPARYLSTTLVVTAADCRLTAKGRVIEFDGFTKVQPPAARKGDDAVLPPLAVGDGLTVTEFDPKQHFTKPPARYGEASLVRELEKRGIGPSFYLRRNHLHHPGSGLRQT
;
A
#
# COMPACT_ATOMS: atom_id res chain seq x y z
N MET A 1 9.32 6.32 -0.73
CA MET A 1 10.38 6.54 0.27
C MET A 1 11.77 6.14 -0.22
N GLY A 2 11.91 5.06 -1.00
CA GLY A 2 13.21 4.72 -1.62
C GLY A 2 14.28 4.24 -0.63
N PHE A 3 13.88 3.78 0.55
CA PHE A 3 14.79 3.22 1.55
C PHE A 3 15.17 1.79 1.16
N SER A 4 16.44 1.44 1.35
CA SER A 4 16.87 0.05 1.31
C SER A 4 16.31 -0.74 2.50
N VAL A 5 16.23 -2.06 2.38
CA VAL A 5 15.79 -2.97 3.45
C VAL A 5 16.62 -2.75 4.70
N LYS A 6 17.95 -2.62 4.56
CA LYS A 6 18.85 -2.36 5.69
C LYS A 6 18.50 -1.04 6.38
N LYS A 7 18.27 0.04 5.62
CA LYS A 7 17.90 1.35 6.17
C LYS A 7 16.56 1.28 6.90
N THR A 8 15.53 0.67 6.29
CA THR A 8 14.21 0.47 6.89
C THR A 8 14.29 -0.29 8.21
N MET A 9 15.09 -1.36 8.27
CA MET A 9 15.28 -2.13 9.50
C MET A 9 15.99 -1.36 10.61
N THR A 10 17.02 -0.57 10.28
CA THR A 10 17.71 0.30 11.25
C THR A 10 16.77 1.36 11.82
N LEU A 11 15.99 2.03 10.97
CA LEU A 11 15.01 3.03 11.40
C LEU A 11 13.91 2.40 12.25
N GLY A 12 13.41 1.22 11.85
CA GLY A 12 12.41 0.47 12.61
C GLY A 12 12.92 0.07 14.00
N GLN A 13 14.18 -0.36 14.12
CA GLN A 13 14.82 -0.63 15.42
C GLN A 13 14.81 0.62 16.32
N ARG A 14 15.23 1.77 15.79
CA ARG A 14 15.25 3.04 16.54
C ARG A 14 13.86 3.47 17.01
N LEU A 15 12.85 3.34 16.15
CA LEU A 15 11.46 3.63 16.49
C LEU A 15 10.94 2.70 17.59
N TYR A 16 11.29 1.41 17.54
CA TYR A 16 10.93 0.43 18.56
C TYR A 16 11.59 0.74 19.91
N GLU A 17 12.91 0.96 19.93
CA GLU A 17 13.68 1.25 21.16
C GLU A 17 13.23 2.55 21.84
N ALA A 18 12.81 3.55 21.05
CA ALA A 18 12.23 4.77 21.56
C ALA A 18 10.73 4.68 21.90
N GLY A 19 10.12 3.49 21.76
CA GLY A 19 8.75 3.20 22.17
C GLY A 19 7.66 3.73 21.23
N TYR A 20 7.99 4.10 19.99
CA TYR A 20 7.02 4.62 19.02
C TYR A 20 6.21 3.52 18.34
N ILE A 21 6.82 2.36 18.08
CA ILE A 21 6.17 1.24 17.38
C ILE A 21 6.35 -0.08 18.14
N THR A 22 5.52 -1.07 17.81
CA THR A 22 5.69 -2.46 18.23
C THR A 22 6.90 -3.11 17.57
N TYR A 23 7.26 -4.32 18.03
CA TYR A 23 8.44 -5.04 17.54
C TYR A 23 8.40 -5.26 16.02
N MET A 24 9.39 -4.73 15.31
CA MET A 24 9.43 -4.63 13.85
C MET A 24 9.85 -5.92 13.12
N ARG A 25 10.23 -6.99 13.84
CA ARG A 25 10.54 -8.29 13.24
C ARG A 25 9.41 -9.27 13.54
N THR A 26 8.33 -9.12 12.79
CA THR A 26 7.09 -9.89 12.94
C THR A 26 6.60 -10.33 11.56
N ASP A 27 6.04 -11.53 11.49
CA ASP A 27 5.31 -12.08 10.34
C ASP A 27 3.78 -12.07 10.56
N SER A 28 3.34 -11.49 11.67
CA SER A 28 1.94 -11.38 12.07
C SER A 28 1.32 -10.08 11.59
N THR A 29 0.09 -10.16 11.11
CA THR A 29 -0.77 -8.99 10.86
C THR A 29 -1.84 -8.81 11.93
N ASN A 30 -1.79 -9.60 13.01
CA ASN A 30 -2.76 -9.52 14.09
C ASN A 30 -2.64 -8.20 14.85
N LEU A 31 -3.78 -7.69 15.33
CA LEU A 31 -3.89 -6.48 16.15
C LEU A 31 -4.61 -6.80 17.45
N SER A 32 -4.07 -6.33 18.56
CA SER A 32 -4.71 -6.43 19.88
C SER A 32 -6.03 -5.65 19.93
N ASP A 33 -6.94 -6.09 20.79
CA ASP A 33 -8.23 -5.42 21.01
C ASP A 33 -8.08 -3.96 21.46
N GLU A 34 -7.07 -3.70 22.29
CA GLU A 34 -6.72 -2.36 22.75
C GLU A 34 -6.31 -1.46 21.57
N ALA A 35 -5.44 -1.94 20.68
CA ALA A 35 -4.98 -1.20 19.51
C ALA A 35 -6.13 -0.90 18.54
N VAL A 36 -6.97 -1.90 18.27
CA VAL A 36 -8.15 -1.74 17.41
C VAL A 36 -9.09 -0.70 18.01
N SER A 37 -9.35 -0.76 19.32
CA SER A 37 -10.24 0.18 20.00
C SER A 37 -9.68 1.62 19.98
N ALA A 38 -8.39 1.79 20.22
CA ALA A 38 -7.71 3.09 20.15
C ALA A 38 -7.76 3.67 18.73
N CYS A 39 -7.50 2.86 17.70
CA CYS A 39 -7.56 3.27 16.31
C CYS A 39 -8.99 3.68 15.88
N ARG A 40 -10.00 2.89 16.26
CA ARG A 40 -11.40 3.21 15.97
C ARG A 40 -11.86 4.50 16.66
N THR A 41 -11.37 4.75 17.88
CA THR A 41 -11.63 6.00 18.62
C THR A 41 -11.03 7.20 17.89
N LEU A 42 -9.80 7.08 17.40
CA LEU A 42 -9.16 8.11 16.57
C LEU A 42 -9.95 8.37 15.28
N ILE A 43 -10.35 7.32 14.56
CA ILE A 43 -11.13 7.46 13.32
C ILE A 43 -12.47 8.16 13.61
N LYS A 44 -13.17 7.78 14.68
CA LYS A 44 -14.43 8.40 15.09
C LYS A 44 -14.28 9.89 15.45
N LYS A 45 -13.12 10.30 15.96
CA LYS A 45 -12.82 11.67 16.34
C LYS A 45 -12.50 12.54 15.13
N ASP A 46 -11.68 12.03 14.22
CA ASP A 46 -11.06 12.84 13.16
C ASP A 46 -11.78 12.72 11.80
N PHE A 47 -12.68 11.74 11.62
CA PHE A 47 -13.40 11.47 10.37
C PHE A 47 -14.92 11.38 10.58
N SER A 48 -15.70 11.56 9.51
CA SER A 48 -17.14 11.33 9.54
C SER A 48 -17.47 9.84 9.77
N ALA A 49 -18.68 9.55 10.26
CA ALA A 49 -19.10 8.20 10.60
C ALA A 49 -18.98 7.19 9.45
N GLU A 50 -19.08 7.66 8.19
CA GLU A 50 -18.91 6.82 7.00
C GLU A 50 -17.53 6.18 6.86
N TYR A 51 -16.49 6.73 7.50
CA TYR A 51 -15.13 6.20 7.45
C TYR A 51 -14.87 5.06 8.45
N LEU A 52 -15.79 4.84 9.38
CA LEU A 52 -15.66 3.84 10.44
C LEU A 52 -16.58 2.63 10.15
N PRO A 53 -16.02 1.44 9.90
CA PRO A 53 -16.81 0.22 9.77
C PRO A 53 -17.59 -0.07 11.06
N ALA A 54 -18.81 -0.61 10.92
CA ALA A 54 -19.67 -0.95 12.06
C ALA A 54 -18.95 -1.88 13.05
N GLU A 55 -18.35 -2.95 12.53
CA GLU A 55 -17.55 -3.92 13.30
C GLU A 55 -16.04 -3.71 13.13
N PRO A 56 -15.22 -4.07 14.14
CA PRO A 56 -13.76 -4.02 14.02
C PRO A 56 -13.24 -4.98 12.96
N ILE A 57 -12.27 -4.52 12.15
CA ILE A 57 -11.65 -5.36 11.12
C ILE A 57 -10.55 -6.19 11.79
N ARG A 58 -10.63 -7.51 11.64
CA ARG A 58 -9.67 -8.46 12.21
C ARG A 58 -8.80 -9.07 11.11
N TYR A 59 -7.50 -9.10 11.37
CA TYR A 59 -6.51 -9.70 10.48
C TYR A 59 -5.86 -10.88 11.21
N GLY A 60 -5.93 -12.07 10.62
CA GLY A 60 -5.29 -13.27 11.18
C GLY A 60 -3.79 -13.31 10.94
N SER A 61 -3.10 -14.28 11.53
CA SER A 61 -1.73 -14.66 11.16
C SER A 61 -1.75 -15.78 10.11
N ARG A 62 -0.68 -15.89 9.32
CA ARG A 62 -0.49 -17.04 8.41
C ARG A 62 -0.28 -18.33 9.21
N GLU A 63 -0.66 -19.47 8.65
CA GLU A 63 -0.29 -20.78 9.19
C GLU A 63 1.25 -20.89 9.29
N GLY A 64 1.75 -21.23 10.49
CA GLY A 64 3.19 -21.33 10.76
C GLY A 64 3.88 -20.04 11.23
N ALA A 65 3.16 -18.91 11.32
CA ALA A 65 3.71 -17.67 11.85
C ALA A 65 4.10 -17.81 13.34
N GLN A 66 5.08 -17.04 13.80
CA GLN A 66 5.42 -16.97 15.23
C GLN A 66 4.26 -16.31 15.99
N LYS A 67 3.30 -17.13 16.45
CA LYS A 67 1.95 -16.76 16.96
C LYS A 67 1.92 -15.76 18.13
N ALA A 68 3.06 -15.36 18.70
CA ALA A 68 3.14 -14.48 19.85
C ALA A 68 3.33 -12.98 19.51
N HIS A 69 3.44 -12.63 18.23
CA HIS A 69 3.75 -11.25 17.83
C HIS A 69 2.55 -10.52 17.22
N GLU A 70 2.46 -9.24 17.50
CA GLU A 70 1.51 -8.31 16.90
C GLU A 70 2.08 -7.74 15.58
N ALA A 71 1.24 -7.15 14.76
CA ALA A 71 1.66 -6.37 13.60
C ALA A 71 2.54 -5.19 14.01
N ILE A 72 3.33 -4.68 13.05
CA ILE A 72 4.07 -3.42 13.20
C ILE A 72 3.06 -2.27 13.15
N ARG A 73 2.88 -1.58 14.27
CA ARG A 73 1.93 -0.47 14.43
C ARG A 73 2.46 0.55 15.43
N PRO A 74 1.87 1.76 15.52
CA PRO A 74 2.13 2.67 16.62
C PRO A 74 1.83 2.03 17.98
N SER A 75 2.65 2.33 18.97
CA SER A 75 2.36 2.04 20.38
C SER A 75 1.08 2.74 20.82
N THR A 76 0.26 2.09 21.65
CA THR A 76 -1.09 2.59 22.01
C THR A 76 -1.07 3.98 22.66
N SER A 77 -0.03 4.27 23.46
CA SER A 77 0.21 5.58 24.10
C SER A 77 0.46 6.73 23.11
N ARG A 78 0.70 6.44 21.83
CA ARG A 78 1.06 7.40 20.77
C ARG A 78 0.20 7.26 19.51
N CYS A 79 -1.00 6.68 19.63
CA CYS A 79 -1.93 6.55 18.50
C CYS A 79 -2.39 7.91 17.92
N ALA A 80 -2.44 8.97 18.72
CA ALA A 80 -2.65 10.34 18.23
C ALA A 80 -1.32 10.94 17.75
N VAL A 81 -1.38 11.77 16.69
CA VAL A 81 -0.25 12.40 15.96
C VAL A 81 1.01 12.50 16.82
N ALA A 82 2.04 11.73 16.44
CA ALA A 82 3.26 11.64 17.22
C ALA A 82 3.94 13.03 17.33
N CYS A 83 4.01 13.54 18.56
CA CYS A 83 5.04 14.52 18.89
C CYS A 83 6.38 13.79 18.89
N PHE A 84 7.13 13.92 17.80
CA PHE A 84 8.51 13.47 17.74
C PHE A 84 9.39 14.46 18.50
N SER A 85 10.16 13.97 19.46
CA SER A 85 11.25 14.74 20.05
C SER A 85 12.57 14.11 19.63
N GLY A 86 13.34 14.81 18.79
CA GLY A 86 14.73 14.43 18.48
C GLY A 86 14.91 13.23 17.55
N MET A 87 13.91 12.88 16.74
CA MET A 87 14.05 11.85 15.70
C MET A 87 14.57 12.45 14.39
N GLU A 88 15.30 11.65 13.62
CA GLU A 88 15.73 12.07 12.28
C GLU A 88 14.56 12.04 11.29
N PRO A 89 14.55 12.90 10.25
CA PRO A 89 13.41 13.02 9.32
C PRO A 89 13.00 11.70 8.64
N ASP A 90 13.94 10.80 8.37
CA ASP A 90 13.61 9.51 7.75
C ASP A 90 12.92 8.53 8.72
N ALA A 91 13.19 8.62 10.02
CA ALA A 91 12.47 7.84 11.03
C ALA A 91 11.02 8.33 11.16
N GLU A 92 10.80 9.65 11.13
CA GLU A 92 9.46 10.24 11.12
C GLU A 92 8.66 9.80 9.90
N ARG A 93 9.27 9.82 8.71
CA ARG A 93 8.63 9.34 7.48
C ARG A 93 8.28 7.85 7.53
N LEU A 94 9.13 7.02 8.13
CA LEU A 94 8.83 5.60 8.33
C LEU A 94 7.66 5.41 9.32
N TYR A 95 7.65 6.17 10.41
CA TYR A 95 6.54 6.15 11.35
C TYR A 95 5.23 6.61 10.71
N ASP A 96 5.24 7.70 9.94
CA ASP A 96 4.05 8.20 9.23
C ASP A 96 3.50 7.13 8.28
N LEU A 97 4.35 6.39 7.56
CA LEU A 97 3.90 5.23 6.78
C LEU A 97 3.20 4.18 7.66
N ILE A 98 3.83 3.78 8.77
CA ILE A 98 3.29 2.75 9.68
C ILE A 98 1.95 3.21 10.27
N TRP A 99 1.86 4.46 10.70
CA TRP A 99 0.64 5.06 11.25
C TRP A 99 -0.48 5.11 10.21
N ARG A 100 -0.20 5.59 8.99
CA ARG A 100 -1.20 5.65 7.90
C ARG A 100 -1.73 4.27 7.55
N GLN A 101 -0.83 3.28 7.49
CA GLN A 101 -1.21 1.89 7.23
C GLN A 101 -2.08 1.31 8.35
N PHE A 102 -1.72 1.58 9.61
CA PHE A 102 -2.49 1.14 10.78
C PHE A 102 -3.88 1.78 10.84
N VAL A 103 -3.99 3.10 10.61
CA VAL A 103 -5.29 3.78 10.58
C VAL A 103 -6.14 3.29 9.41
N ALA A 104 -5.57 3.24 8.20
CA ALA A 104 -6.25 2.79 7.00
C ALA A 104 -6.85 1.37 7.14
N CYS A 105 -6.18 0.47 7.85
CA CYS A 105 -6.66 -0.92 7.98
C CYS A 105 -7.94 -1.05 8.83
N GLN A 106 -8.31 -0.03 9.60
CA GLN A 106 -9.55 0.02 10.37
C GLN A 106 -10.60 0.95 9.76
N MET A 107 -10.35 1.50 8.56
CA MET A 107 -11.29 2.37 7.84
C MET A 107 -12.10 1.58 6.81
N THR A 108 -13.24 2.15 6.43
CA THR A 108 -14.09 1.59 5.36
C THR A 108 -13.38 1.58 4.00
N PRO A 109 -13.68 0.60 3.13
CA PRO A 109 -13.17 0.55 1.77
C PRO A 109 -13.52 1.80 0.95
N ALA A 110 -12.62 2.20 0.07
CA ALA A 110 -12.91 3.21 -0.94
C ALA A 110 -13.88 2.64 -1.99
N ARG A 111 -14.86 3.44 -2.43
CA ARG A 111 -15.86 3.08 -3.44
C ARG A 111 -15.61 3.85 -4.72
N TYR A 112 -15.77 3.16 -5.83
CA TYR A 112 -15.47 3.69 -7.14
C TYR A 112 -16.48 3.22 -8.15
N LEU A 113 -16.88 4.13 -9.02
CA LEU A 113 -17.66 3.82 -10.20
C LEU A 113 -16.71 3.51 -11.35
N SER A 114 -16.68 2.26 -11.78
CA SER A 114 -15.87 1.82 -12.93
C SER A 114 -16.73 1.74 -14.19
N THR A 115 -16.29 2.43 -15.24
CA THR A 115 -16.95 2.48 -16.54
C THR A 115 -16.08 1.79 -17.57
N THR A 116 -16.66 0.84 -18.32
CA THR A 116 -16.00 0.23 -19.48
C THR A 116 -16.85 0.54 -20.71
N LEU A 117 -16.30 1.35 -21.61
CA LEU A 117 -16.89 1.62 -22.92
C LEU A 117 -16.37 0.61 -23.93
N VAL A 118 -17.28 0.01 -24.67
CA VAL A 118 -16.98 -0.85 -25.81
C VAL A 118 -17.57 -0.19 -27.04
N VAL A 119 -16.72 0.16 -27.99
CA VAL A 119 -17.12 0.81 -29.25
C VAL A 119 -16.83 -0.15 -30.39
N THR A 120 -17.83 -0.39 -31.23
CA THR A 120 -17.66 -1.15 -32.47
C THR A 120 -17.65 -0.18 -33.63
N ALA A 121 -16.60 -0.24 -34.47
CA ALA A 121 -16.46 0.58 -35.66
C ALA A 121 -16.00 -0.32 -36.82
N ALA A 122 -16.90 -0.56 -37.78
CA ALA A 122 -16.72 -1.61 -38.79
C ALA A 122 -16.34 -2.95 -38.13
N ASP A 123 -15.20 -3.54 -38.51
CA ASP A 123 -14.71 -4.81 -37.98
C ASP A 123 -13.84 -4.67 -36.72
N CYS A 124 -13.65 -3.44 -36.22
CA CYS A 124 -12.81 -3.14 -35.08
C CYS A 124 -13.62 -3.01 -33.79
N ARG A 125 -13.06 -3.53 -32.69
CA ARG A 125 -13.57 -3.32 -31.33
C ARG A 125 -12.58 -2.50 -30.54
N LEU A 126 -13.01 -1.31 -30.11
CA LEU A 126 -12.24 -0.44 -29.23
C LEU A 126 -12.77 -0.55 -27.81
N THR A 127 -11.89 -0.39 -26.82
CA THR A 127 -12.27 -0.40 -25.41
C THR A 127 -11.62 0.78 -24.70
N ALA A 128 -12.42 1.52 -23.94
CA ALA A 128 -11.93 2.53 -23.02
C ALA A 128 -12.41 2.18 -21.61
N LYS A 129 -11.54 2.37 -20.62
CA LYS A 129 -11.86 2.16 -19.21
C LYS A 129 -11.65 3.47 -18.46
N GLY A 130 -12.53 3.71 -17.52
CA GLY A 130 -12.48 4.87 -16.65
C GLY A 130 -13.01 4.52 -15.28
N ARG A 131 -12.68 5.38 -14.33
CA ARG A 131 -13.04 5.20 -12.94
C ARG A 131 -13.18 6.54 -12.26
N VAL A 132 -14.24 6.69 -11.48
CA VAL A 132 -14.49 7.86 -10.64
C VAL A 132 -14.53 7.42 -9.18
N ILE A 133 -13.90 8.20 -8.29
CA ILE A 133 -13.97 7.96 -6.85
C ILE A 133 -15.32 8.47 -6.35
N GLU A 134 -16.16 7.58 -5.83
CA GLU A 134 -17.43 7.96 -5.16
C GLU A 134 -17.20 8.23 -3.68
N PHE A 135 -16.27 7.48 -3.07
CA PHE A 135 -15.89 7.62 -1.68
C PHE A 135 -14.44 7.17 -1.49
N ASP A 136 -13.62 8.02 -0.90
CA ASP A 136 -12.18 7.79 -0.76
C ASP A 136 -11.83 6.83 0.40
N GLY A 137 -12.72 6.58 1.35
CA GLY A 137 -12.54 5.57 2.42
C GLY A 137 -11.16 5.61 3.06
N PHE A 138 -10.52 4.44 3.23
CA PHE A 138 -9.16 4.34 3.77
C PHE A 138 -8.08 5.08 2.95
N THR A 139 -8.33 5.38 1.67
CA THR A 139 -7.34 6.07 0.83
C THR A 139 -7.15 7.53 1.24
N LYS A 140 -8.10 8.10 1.99
CA LYS A 140 -8.01 9.46 2.55
C LYS A 140 -6.79 9.70 3.43
N VAL A 141 -6.36 8.68 4.17
CA VAL A 141 -5.16 8.76 5.05
C VAL A 141 -3.89 8.27 4.36
N GLN A 142 -3.99 7.70 3.16
CA GLN A 142 -2.85 7.22 2.40
C GLN A 142 -2.33 8.33 1.47
N PRO A 143 -1.04 8.34 1.11
CA PRO A 143 -0.58 9.20 0.04
C PRO A 143 -1.34 8.87 -1.26
N PRO A 144 -1.64 9.86 -2.11
CA PRO A 144 -2.32 9.61 -3.37
C PRO A 144 -1.61 8.51 -4.16
N ALA A 145 -2.34 7.47 -4.53
CA ALA A 145 -1.78 6.45 -5.41
C ALA A 145 -1.31 7.13 -6.70
N ALA A 146 -0.14 6.74 -7.21
CA ALA A 146 0.29 7.20 -8.52
C ALA A 146 -0.79 6.80 -9.53
N ARG A 147 -1.52 7.78 -10.06
CA ARG A 147 -2.62 7.58 -11.01
C ARG A 147 -2.11 6.77 -12.18
N LYS A 148 -2.57 5.53 -12.31
CA LYS A 148 -2.26 4.66 -13.44
C LYS A 148 -3.52 4.53 -14.27
N GLY A 149 -3.44 4.97 -15.54
CA GLY A 149 -4.28 4.58 -16.68
C GLY A 149 -5.81 4.65 -16.55
N ASP A 150 -6.38 3.96 -15.56
CA ASP A 150 -7.81 3.69 -15.38
C ASP A 150 -8.55 4.78 -14.59
N ASP A 151 -7.85 5.77 -14.03
CA ASP A 151 -8.46 6.91 -13.30
C ASP A 151 -9.02 8.00 -14.26
N ALA A 152 -9.20 7.67 -15.54
CA ALA A 152 -9.79 8.57 -16.51
C ALA A 152 -11.30 8.73 -16.22
N VAL A 153 -11.77 9.98 -16.22
CA VAL A 153 -13.21 10.27 -16.19
C VAL A 153 -13.73 10.16 -17.61
N LEU A 154 -14.58 9.17 -17.85
CA LEU A 154 -15.24 8.99 -19.15
C LEU A 154 -16.51 9.83 -19.22
N PRO A 155 -16.84 10.40 -20.39
CA PRO A 155 -18.09 11.14 -20.56
C PRO A 155 -19.29 10.21 -20.40
N PRO A 156 -20.46 10.75 -19.98
CA PRO A 156 -21.70 9.99 -19.97
C PRO A 156 -22.08 9.66 -21.42
N LEU A 157 -22.19 8.38 -21.74
CA LEU A 157 -22.61 7.86 -23.05
C LEU A 157 -23.66 6.78 -22.84
N ALA A 158 -24.66 6.76 -23.70
CA ALA A 158 -25.69 5.72 -23.77
C ALA A 158 -25.35 4.69 -24.85
N VAL A 159 -25.94 3.50 -24.74
CA VAL A 159 -25.86 2.49 -25.79
C VAL A 159 -26.58 3.01 -27.03
N GLY A 160 -25.88 3.04 -28.16
CA GLY A 160 -26.39 3.54 -29.44
C GLY A 160 -25.98 4.97 -29.77
N ASP A 161 -25.31 5.68 -28.85
CA ASP A 161 -24.77 7.02 -29.15
C ASP A 161 -23.77 6.96 -30.30
N GLY A 162 -23.93 7.86 -31.27
CA GLY A 162 -23.00 8.04 -32.36
C GLY A 162 -21.71 8.71 -31.87
N LEU A 163 -20.56 8.12 -32.23
CA LEU A 163 -19.24 8.68 -31.94
C LEU A 163 -18.52 9.06 -33.23
N THR A 164 -17.97 10.27 -33.27
CA THR A 164 -17.14 10.75 -34.38
C THR A 164 -15.67 10.58 -34.02
N VAL A 165 -14.91 9.93 -34.90
CA VAL A 165 -13.46 9.79 -34.70
C VAL A 165 -12.78 11.12 -35.00
N THR A 166 -11.93 11.57 -34.07
CA THR A 166 -11.17 12.83 -34.21
C THR A 166 -9.74 12.61 -34.67
N GLU A 167 -9.09 11.52 -34.22
CA GLU A 167 -7.68 11.24 -34.47
C GLU A 167 -7.41 9.73 -34.42
N PHE A 168 -6.39 9.29 -35.17
CA PHE A 168 -5.82 7.95 -35.08
C PHE A 168 -4.34 8.05 -34.68
N ASP A 169 -3.94 7.41 -33.57
CA ASP A 169 -2.57 7.40 -33.04
C ASP A 169 -2.03 5.95 -32.98
N PRO A 170 -1.44 5.43 -34.08
CA PRO A 170 -0.91 4.07 -34.14
C PRO A 170 0.31 3.89 -33.23
N LYS A 171 0.23 2.94 -32.28
CA LYS A 171 1.32 2.64 -31.34
C LYS A 171 1.93 1.28 -31.58
N GLN A 172 3.24 1.26 -31.80
CA GLN A 172 4.02 0.04 -31.78
C GLN A 172 4.49 -0.27 -30.36
N HIS A 173 4.24 -1.49 -29.90
CA HIS A 173 4.72 -1.98 -28.62
C HIS A 173 5.65 -3.18 -28.81
N PHE A 174 6.66 -3.28 -27.96
CA PHE A 174 7.56 -4.42 -27.89
C PHE A 174 7.31 -5.20 -26.60
N THR A 175 7.40 -6.53 -26.68
CA THR A 175 7.42 -7.38 -25.50
C THR A 175 8.66 -7.06 -24.68
N LYS A 176 8.48 -6.83 -23.38
CA LYS A 176 9.59 -6.60 -22.46
C LYS A 176 9.96 -7.93 -21.79
N PRO A 177 11.26 -8.22 -21.58
CA PRO A 177 11.65 -9.37 -20.78
C PRO A 177 11.14 -9.21 -19.33
N PRO A 178 11.08 -10.30 -18.55
CA PRO A 178 10.73 -10.24 -17.14
C PRO A 178 11.54 -9.17 -16.39
N ALA A 179 10.86 -8.37 -15.58
CA ALA A 179 11.51 -7.32 -14.81
C ALA A 179 12.52 -7.92 -13.82
N ARG A 180 13.66 -7.25 -13.67
CA ARG A 180 14.65 -7.61 -12.63
C ARG A 180 14.05 -7.38 -11.24
N TYR A 181 14.53 -8.14 -10.26
CA TYR A 181 14.20 -7.87 -8.86
C TYR A 181 14.81 -6.55 -8.40
N GLY A 182 14.01 -5.71 -7.76
CA GLY A 182 14.49 -4.69 -6.82
C GLY A 182 14.39 -5.24 -5.40
N GLU A 183 14.87 -4.50 -4.41
CA GLU A 183 14.86 -5.00 -3.02
C GLU A 183 13.45 -5.38 -2.54
N ALA A 184 12.43 -4.57 -2.83
CA ALA A 184 11.05 -4.87 -2.43
C ALA A 184 10.47 -6.12 -3.12
N SER A 185 10.72 -6.31 -4.43
CA SER A 185 10.22 -7.49 -5.13
C SER A 185 11.01 -8.74 -4.76
N LEU A 186 12.28 -8.62 -4.38
CA LEU A 186 13.07 -9.72 -3.84
C LEU A 186 12.55 -10.15 -2.46
N VAL A 187 12.29 -9.22 -1.54
CA VAL A 187 11.69 -9.51 -0.23
C VAL A 187 10.37 -10.26 -0.41
N ARG A 188 9.48 -9.77 -1.29
CA ARG A 188 8.21 -10.43 -1.58
C ARG A 188 8.37 -11.86 -2.12
N GLU A 189 9.35 -12.10 -2.98
CA GLU A 189 9.63 -13.43 -3.52
C GLU A 189 10.21 -14.37 -2.45
N LEU A 190 11.06 -13.86 -1.55
CA LEU A 190 11.58 -14.61 -0.41
C LEU A 190 10.45 -15.01 0.56
N GLU A 191 9.51 -14.09 0.87
CA GLU A 191 8.32 -14.40 1.67
C GLU A 191 7.46 -15.50 1.06
N LYS A 192 7.22 -15.41 -0.26
CA LYS A 192 6.44 -16.41 -0.99
C LYS A 192 7.06 -17.81 -0.88
N ARG A 193 8.38 -17.88 -0.73
CA ARG A 193 9.14 -19.13 -0.55
C ARG A 193 9.30 -19.54 0.91
N GLY A 194 8.66 -18.85 1.86
CA GLY A 194 8.74 -19.15 3.28
C GLY A 194 10.03 -18.71 3.97
N ILE A 195 10.83 -17.83 3.33
CA ILE A 195 12.05 -17.28 3.91
C ILE A 195 11.68 -16.02 4.69
N GLY A 196 11.76 -16.11 6.02
CA GLY A 196 11.26 -15.08 6.93
C GLY A 196 12.16 -13.84 7.14
N PRO A 197 11.68 -12.86 7.94
CA PRO A 197 12.26 -11.53 8.06
C PRO A 197 13.72 -11.46 8.51
N SER A 198 14.14 -12.40 9.37
CA SER A 198 15.50 -12.46 9.90
C SER A 198 16.57 -12.77 8.85
N PHE A 199 16.18 -13.23 7.65
CA PHE A 199 17.12 -13.62 6.58
C PHE A 199 17.34 -12.53 5.52
N TYR A 200 16.48 -11.51 5.41
CA TYR A 200 16.64 -10.44 4.40
C TYR A 200 17.96 -9.67 4.52
N LEU A 201 18.59 -9.72 5.70
CA LEU A 201 19.82 -9.01 6.01
C LEU A 201 21.09 -9.85 5.76
N ARG A 202 20.99 -11.13 5.39
CA ARG A 202 22.16 -11.99 5.18
C ARG A 202 22.55 -12.08 3.69
N ARG A 203 23.77 -11.58 3.41
CA ARG A 203 24.65 -11.67 2.21
C ARG A 203 24.60 -10.55 1.15
N ASN A 204 25.73 -9.85 1.07
CA ASN A 204 26.16 -8.86 0.07
C ASN A 204 26.70 -9.53 -1.23
N HIS A 205 25.86 -10.21 -2.02
CA HIS A 205 26.26 -10.72 -3.34
C HIS A 205 25.51 -10.06 -4.51
N LEU A 206 24.76 -8.98 -4.25
CA LEU A 206 23.97 -8.30 -5.26
C LEU A 206 24.43 -6.84 -5.37
N HIS A 207 24.85 -6.44 -6.57
CA HIS A 207 25.20 -5.06 -6.88
C HIS A 207 23.95 -4.29 -7.33
N HIS A 208 23.87 -3.01 -6.99
CA HIS A 208 22.73 -2.13 -7.29
C HIS A 208 23.07 -1.08 -8.37
N PRO A 209 23.23 -1.46 -9.66
CA PRO A 209 23.14 -0.45 -10.72
C PRO A 209 21.69 0.03 -10.77
N GLY A 210 21.44 1.31 -11.06
CA GLY A 210 20.13 1.99 -10.94
C GLY A 210 18.91 1.40 -11.66
N SER A 211 18.99 0.18 -12.22
CA SER A 211 17.93 -0.56 -12.92
C SER A 211 17.60 -1.95 -12.35
N GLY A 212 18.10 -2.31 -11.16
CA GLY A 212 17.71 -3.54 -10.42
C GLY A 212 18.89 -4.44 -10.03
N LEU A 213 18.63 -5.43 -9.18
CA LEU A 213 19.65 -6.32 -8.62
C LEU A 213 20.24 -7.24 -9.72
N ARG A 214 21.57 -7.32 -9.77
CA ARG A 214 22.32 -8.25 -10.63
C ARG A 214 23.07 -9.25 -9.78
N GLN A 215 23.00 -10.53 -10.16
CA GLN A 215 23.99 -11.52 -9.72
C GLN A 215 25.34 -11.12 -10.31
N THR A 216 26.36 -11.12 -9.47
CA THR A 216 27.76 -10.95 -9.85
C THR A 216 28.27 -12.14 -10.64
#